data_AF-A0A1I3BM03-F1
#
_entry.id   AF-A0A1I3BM03-F1
#
_cell.length_a   1.000
_cell.length_b   1.000
_cell.length_c   1.000
_cell.angle_alpha   90.00
_cell.angle_beta   90.00
_cell.angle_gamma   90.00
#
_symmetry.space_group_name_H-M   'P 1'
#
loop_
_entity.id
_entity.type
_entity.pdbx_description
1 polymer ?
#
loop_
_entity_poly.entity_id
_entity_poly.type
_entity_poly.pdbx_seq_one_letter_code
_entity_poly.pdbx_strand_id
1 'polypeptide(L)'
;MIPRGSRRALGLVGALLLGAACAPQAQEALPAAEAPPWRLADADSLDRPDHLILTVPLDDPEALAAVAAEIERRYGVRLAAEWPLNAIAVHCLVIDASGIPDVDALIEAMRADARIRTVQRMQSFQVLALHYGDPLFPAQTALALLNAPRAHQGSTGAGVRVGVVDSAIDARHSDLAPRLADARDFVAREPGEAAEAHGTAVASLIAAEADNARGIVGVAPGVDLVGLRACWQREDGGGSCSSFSLARALNFAILNRIRVLNLSLGGPPDPLLAELVEKALADGAVVIAAWGEQARPAFPASMPGVIAAGGAQGGRGLPAPEVDVISAAPGEAYNYVSGSSVATAHVAGVAALLLAARPELTSAEISHALSSSVVLRDGQPTLDACEALRAVNARHESCSG
;
A
#
# COMPACT_ATOMS: atom_id res chain seq x y z
N MET A 1 12.29 -83.78 14.79
CA MET A 1 12.53 -84.24 13.41
C MET A 1 12.18 -83.10 12.45
N ILE A 2 13.16 -82.66 11.64
CA ILE A 2 13.11 -81.69 10.51
C ILE A 2 12.30 -82.32 9.33
N PRO A 3 11.70 -81.66 8.27
CA PRO A 3 12.03 -80.36 7.58
C PRO A 3 10.90 -79.47 6.95
N ARG A 4 11.33 -78.21 6.62
CA ARG A 4 11.32 -77.41 5.35
C ARG A 4 10.06 -77.10 4.50
N GLY A 5 10.05 -75.83 4.03
CA GLY A 5 9.59 -75.36 2.70
C GLY A 5 8.38 -74.41 2.78
N SER A 6 8.28 -73.24 2.14
CA SER A 6 8.99 -72.59 1.04
C SER A 6 8.69 -71.07 1.08
N ARG A 7 9.64 -70.22 0.67
CA ARG A 7 9.45 -68.77 0.45
C ARG A 7 8.91 -68.55 -0.96
N ARG A 8 7.84 -67.76 -1.13
CA ARG A 8 7.44 -67.16 -2.40
C ARG A 8 7.63 -65.64 -2.33
N ALA A 9 8.35 -65.12 -3.30
CA ALA A 9 8.60 -63.71 -3.51
C ALA A 9 7.36 -63.02 -4.09
N LEU A 10 6.98 -61.86 -3.54
CA LEU A 10 6.06 -60.91 -4.17
C LEU A 10 6.92 -59.82 -4.81
N GLY A 11 6.88 -59.72 -6.14
CA GLY A 11 7.48 -58.61 -6.88
C GLY A 11 6.59 -57.37 -6.80
N LEU A 12 7.15 -56.26 -6.32
CA LEU A 12 6.57 -54.91 -6.44
C LEU A 12 6.85 -54.39 -7.86
N VAL A 13 5.80 -54.05 -8.60
CA VAL A 13 5.92 -53.26 -9.84
C VAL A 13 5.79 -51.79 -9.47
N GLY A 14 6.90 -51.07 -9.50
CA GLY A 14 6.93 -49.60 -9.34
C GLY A 14 6.65 -48.92 -10.67
N ALA A 15 5.59 -48.11 -10.73
CA ALA A 15 5.29 -47.23 -11.84
C ALA A 15 6.16 -45.96 -11.73
N LEU A 16 7.07 -45.75 -12.69
CA LEU A 16 7.75 -44.47 -12.89
C LEU A 16 6.82 -43.50 -13.62
N LEU A 17 6.40 -42.43 -12.93
CA LEU A 17 5.83 -41.24 -13.55
C LEU A 17 6.98 -40.31 -13.94
N LEU A 18 7.31 -40.26 -15.23
CA LEU A 18 8.22 -39.27 -15.81
C LEU A 18 7.52 -37.91 -15.86
N GLY A 19 7.89 -37.03 -14.93
CA GLY A 19 7.52 -35.62 -14.99
C GLY A 19 8.22 -34.94 -16.17
N ALA A 20 7.45 -34.45 -17.13
CA ALA A 20 7.96 -33.56 -18.17
C ALA A 20 8.27 -32.20 -17.53
N ALA A 21 9.56 -31.94 -17.28
CA ALA A 21 10.02 -30.62 -16.90
C ALA A 21 9.81 -29.66 -18.09
N CYS A 22 8.97 -28.64 -17.90
CA CYS A 22 8.84 -27.54 -18.84
C CYS A 22 10.13 -26.72 -18.75
N ALA A 23 11.00 -26.84 -19.76
CA ALA A 23 12.15 -25.96 -19.90
C ALA A 23 11.66 -24.55 -20.29
N PRO A 24 12.17 -23.47 -19.68
CA PRO A 24 11.83 -22.11 -20.10
C PRO A 24 12.29 -21.91 -21.54
N GLN A 25 11.36 -21.57 -22.43
CA GLN A 25 11.70 -21.11 -23.76
C GLN A 25 12.45 -19.78 -23.61
N ALA A 26 13.74 -19.77 -23.96
CA ALA A 26 14.52 -18.55 -24.05
C ALA A 26 13.84 -17.64 -25.07
N GLN A 27 13.36 -16.47 -24.63
CA GLN A 27 12.97 -15.40 -25.54
C GLN A 27 14.21 -15.03 -26.34
N GLU A 28 14.18 -15.26 -27.65
CA GLU A 28 15.20 -14.75 -28.56
C GLU A 28 15.26 -13.24 -28.39
N ALA A 29 16.39 -12.75 -27.90
CA ALA A 29 16.67 -11.33 -27.88
C ALA A 29 16.52 -10.79 -29.30
N LEU A 30 15.80 -9.67 -29.44
CA LEU A 30 15.66 -9.02 -30.74
C LEU A 30 17.07 -8.78 -31.32
N PRO A 31 17.30 -9.09 -32.60
CA PRO A 31 18.60 -8.94 -33.20
C PRO A 31 19.03 -7.47 -33.11
N ALA A 32 20.05 -7.19 -32.31
CA ALA A 32 20.73 -5.91 -32.34
C ALA A 32 21.47 -5.84 -33.68
N ALA A 33 20.96 -5.04 -34.62
CA ALA A 33 21.80 -4.59 -35.72
C ALA A 33 23.02 -3.90 -35.08
N GLU A 34 24.24 -4.26 -35.48
CA GLU A 34 25.44 -3.53 -35.07
C GLU A 34 25.21 -2.06 -35.42
N ALA A 35 24.96 -1.25 -34.39
CA ALA A 35 24.86 0.19 -34.52
C ALA A 35 26.25 0.68 -34.95
N PRO A 36 26.39 1.44 -36.05
CA PRO A 36 27.65 2.08 -36.36
C PRO A 36 28.09 3.03 -35.21
N PRO A 37 29.28 3.66 -35.26
CA PRO A 37 29.90 4.27 -34.07
C PRO A 37 29.18 5.56 -33.64
N TRP A 38 28.07 5.42 -32.94
CA TRP A 38 27.24 6.51 -32.45
C TRP A 38 27.93 7.12 -31.25
N ARG A 39 27.89 8.45 -31.13
CA ARG A 39 28.29 9.09 -29.88
C ARG A 39 27.11 8.94 -28.91
N LEU A 40 27.08 7.84 -28.18
CA LEU A 40 26.12 7.65 -27.09
C LEU A 40 26.71 8.15 -25.78
N ALA A 41 25.83 8.58 -24.88
CA ALA A 41 26.14 8.88 -23.49
C ALA A 41 25.06 8.26 -22.61
N ASP A 42 25.36 8.08 -21.33
CA ASP A 42 24.38 7.57 -20.36
C ASP A 42 23.21 8.55 -20.24
N ALA A 43 21.98 8.03 -20.26
CA ALA A 43 20.78 8.85 -20.35
C ALA A 43 20.61 9.81 -19.15
N ASP A 44 21.01 9.38 -17.96
CA ASP A 44 21.01 10.18 -16.73
C ASP A 44 22.00 11.35 -16.79
N SER A 45 23.14 11.18 -17.46
CA SER A 45 24.09 12.26 -17.71
C SER A 45 23.54 13.35 -18.65
N LEU A 46 22.57 12.98 -19.50
CA LEU A 46 21.94 13.86 -20.46
C LEU A 46 20.67 14.55 -19.94
N ASP A 47 20.06 14.07 -18.86
CA ASP A 47 18.83 14.61 -18.26
C ASP A 47 19.11 15.90 -17.47
N ARG A 48 19.39 16.98 -18.20
CA ARG A 48 19.74 18.28 -17.64
C ARG A 48 18.97 19.42 -18.32
N PRO A 49 18.62 20.49 -17.58
CA PRO A 49 17.80 21.60 -18.11
C PRO A 49 18.50 22.44 -19.19
N ASP A 50 19.82 22.35 -19.27
CA ASP A 50 20.72 23.02 -20.22
C ASP A 50 21.09 22.14 -21.43
N HIS A 51 20.59 20.91 -21.50
CA HIS A 51 20.65 20.09 -22.70
C HIS A 51 19.43 20.29 -23.59
N LEU A 52 19.67 20.44 -24.89
CA LEU A 52 18.63 20.46 -25.91
C LEU A 52 18.67 19.17 -26.72
N ILE A 53 17.50 18.64 -27.05
CA ILE A 53 17.32 17.55 -27.98
C ILE A 53 16.71 18.09 -29.27
N LEU A 54 17.36 17.78 -30.40
CA LEU A 54 16.93 18.23 -31.72
C LEU A 54 17.02 17.11 -32.74
N THR A 55 16.21 17.21 -33.80
CA THR A 55 16.15 16.22 -34.86
C THR A 55 16.45 16.84 -36.21
N VAL A 56 17.21 16.15 -37.05
CA VAL A 56 17.47 16.51 -38.45
C VAL A 56 16.99 15.36 -39.36
N PRO A 57 16.48 15.62 -40.58
CA PRO A 57 16.07 14.54 -41.49
C PRO A 57 17.20 13.55 -41.82
N LEU A 58 16.89 12.25 -41.92
CA LEU A 58 17.82 11.18 -42.31
C LEU A 58 17.95 11.02 -43.84
N ASP A 59 17.84 12.12 -44.60
CA ASP A 59 17.76 12.07 -46.06
C ASP A 59 19.08 11.60 -46.71
N ASP A 60 20.22 12.00 -46.13
CA ASP A 60 21.56 11.63 -46.57
C ASP A 60 22.46 11.34 -45.35
N PRO A 61 22.63 10.05 -44.98
CA PRO A 61 23.44 9.64 -43.84
C PRO A 61 24.91 10.07 -43.93
N GLU A 62 25.47 10.20 -45.14
CA GLU A 62 26.87 10.62 -45.33
C GLU A 62 27.06 12.12 -45.03
N ALA A 63 25.99 12.91 -45.15
CA ALA A 63 26.01 14.35 -44.86
C ALA A 63 25.76 14.69 -43.38
N LEU A 64 25.26 13.75 -42.56
CA LEU A 64 24.85 14.02 -41.17
C LEU A 64 25.97 14.54 -40.28
N ALA A 65 27.17 13.97 -40.41
CA ALA A 65 28.34 14.42 -39.64
C ALA A 65 28.69 15.88 -39.96
N ALA A 66 28.55 16.29 -41.23
CA ALA A 66 28.77 17.67 -41.65
C ALA A 66 27.66 18.59 -41.12
N VAL A 67 26.41 18.14 -41.10
CA VAL A 67 25.29 18.89 -40.52
C VAL A 67 25.49 19.11 -39.02
N ALA A 68 25.85 18.08 -38.27
CA ALA A 68 26.12 18.17 -36.83
C ALA A 68 27.27 19.14 -36.53
N ALA A 69 28.40 19.02 -37.23
CA ALA A 69 29.55 19.93 -37.09
C ALA A 69 29.19 21.38 -37.44
N GLU A 70 28.32 21.59 -38.44
CA GLU A 70 27.85 22.92 -38.81
C GLU A 70 26.90 23.52 -37.76
N ILE A 71 26.07 22.70 -37.11
CA ILE A 71 25.22 23.14 -35.99
C ILE A 71 26.10 23.56 -34.79
N GLU A 72 27.09 22.75 -34.40
CA GLU A 72 28.04 23.10 -33.33
C GLU A 72 28.72 24.45 -33.62
N ARG A 73 29.25 24.60 -34.83
CA ARG A 73 29.97 25.80 -35.27
C ARG A 73 29.08 27.04 -35.35
N ARG A 74 27.87 26.91 -35.91
CA ARG A 74 26.95 28.03 -36.13
C ARG A 74 26.39 28.57 -34.83
N TYR A 75 26.08 27.69 -33.89
CA TYR A 75 25.37 28.04 -32.66
C TYR A 75 26.28 28.11 -31.43
N GLY A 76 27.56 27.75 -31.56
CA GLY A 76 28.51 27.80 -30.44
C GLY A 76 28.20 26.79 -29.34
N VAL A 77 27.64 25.64 -29.71
CA VAL A 77 27.24 24.56 -28.79
C VAL A 77 28.14 23.35 -28.96
N ARG A 78 28.14 22.44 -27.98
CA ARG A 78 28.87 21.16 -28.07
C ARG A 78 27.90 20.00 -28.21
N LEU A 79 28.21 19.06 -29.08
CA LEU A 79 27.43 17.84 -29.26
C LEU A 79 27.77 16.83 -28.14
N ALA A 80 26.78 16.53 -27.31
CA ALA A 80 26.89 15.59 -26.21
C ALA A 80 26.61 14.14 -26.66
N ALA A 81 25.58 13.93 -27.49
CA ALA A 81 25.25 12.62 -28.04
C ALA A 81 24.56 12.72 -29.40
N GLU A 82 24.60 11.65 -30.20
CA GLU A 82 23.86 11.52 -31.45
C GLU A 82 23.50 10.07 -31.77
N TRP A 83 22.33 9.86 -32.39
CA TRP A 83 21.88 8.55 -32.86
C TRP A 83 20.74 8.67 -33.88
N PRO A 84 20.56 7.70 -34.78
CA PRO A 84 19.42 7.68 -35.69
C PRO A 84 18.14 7.17 -35.00
N LEU A 85 17.03 7.85 -35.25
CA LEU A 85 15.66 7.43 -34.94
C LEU A 85 14.97 6.93 -36.22
N ASN A 86 15.40 5.76 -36.69
CA ASN A 86 14.98 5.17 -37.97
C ASN A 86 13.45 5.04 -38.12
N ALA A 87 12.73 4.80 -37.02
CA ALA A 87 11.27 4.68 -37.01
C ALA A 87 10.53 5.92 -37.56
N ILE A 88 11.18 7.09 -37.51
CA ILE A 88 10.62 8.36 -37.99
C ILE A 88 11.55 9.10 -38.96
N ALA A 89 12.57 8.41 -39.48
CA ALA A 89 13.56 8.92 -40.43
C ALA A 89 14.21 10.26 -40.02
N VAL A 90 14.69 10.36 -38.77
CA VAL A 90 15.50 11.49 -38.32
C VAL A 90 16.77 11.05 -37.60
N HIS A 91 17.81 11.87 -37.67
CA HIS A 91 18.99 11.77 -36.82
C HIS A 91 18.80 12.69 -35.63
N CYS A 92 18.95 12.14 -34.44
CA CYS A 92 18.79 12.84 -33.18
C CYS A 92 20.15 13.37 -32.71
N LEU A 93 20.18 14.62 -32.30
CA LEU A 93 21.35 15.30 -31.75
C LEU A 93 20.99 15.83 -30.36
N VAL A 94 21.85 15.59 -29.38
CA VAL A 94 21.77 16.19 -28.04
C VAL A 94 22.93 17.15 -27.89
N ILE A 95 22.62 18.41 -27.62
CA ILE A 95 23.60 19.48 -27.50
C ILE A 95 23.64 20.03 -26.08
N ASP A 96 24.85 20.34 -25.62
CA ASP A 96 25.13 21.03 -24.37
C ASP A 96 25.11 22.55 -24.61
N ALA A 97 24.12 23.21 -24.03
CA ALA A 97 23.93 24.66 -24.08
C ALA A 97 24.26 25.35 -22.74
N SER A 98 24.99 24.70 -21.83
CA SER A 98 25.38 25.23 -20.51
C SER A 98 26.09 26.61 -20.56
N GLY A 99 26.78 26.90 -21.67
CA GLY A 99 27.45 28.18 -21.90
C GLY A 99 26.59 29.27 -22.54
N ILE A 100 25.32 29.00 -22.85
CA ILE A 100 24.44 29.91 -23.60
C ILE A 100 23.54 30.69 -22.63
N PRO A 101 23.63 32.04 -22.57
CA PRO A 101 22.87 32.83 -21.61
C PRO A 101 21.35 32.81 -21.83
N ASP A 102 20.93 32.76 -23.10
CA ASP A 102 19.52 32.78 -23.50
C ASP A 102 19.21 31.56 -24.37
N VAL A 103 18.90 30.45 -23.69
CA VAL A 103 18.60 29.17 -24.32
C VAL A 103 17.27 29.22 -25.10
N ASP A 104 16.32 30.07 -24.71
CA ASP A 104 15.05 30.18 -25.43
C ASP A 104 15.22 30.90 -26.77
N ALA A 105 16.02 31.97 -26.80
CA ALA A 105 16.41 32.62 -28.06
C ALA A 105 17.19 31.67 -28.98
N LEU A 106 18.04 30.80 -28.41
CA LEU A 106 18.73 29.76 -29.16
C LEU A 106 17.75 28.75 -29.78
N ILE A 107 16.78 28.27 -29.01
CA ILE A 107 15.74 27.34 -29.49
C ILE A 107 14.96 27.98 -30.65
N GLU A 108 14.56 29.25 -30.54
CA GLU A 108 13.85 29.95 -31.62
C GLU A 108 14.72 30.12 -32.87
N ALA A 109 16.01 30.45 -32.71
CA ALA A 109 16.95 30.51 -33.84
C ALA A 109 17.12 29.15 -34.52
N MET A 110 17.21 28.06 -33.75
CA MET A 110 17.30 26.69 -34.26
C MET A 110 16.01 26.22 -34.93
N ARG A 111 14.82 26.62 -34.42
CA ARG A 111 13.52 26.33 -35.08
C ARG A 111 13.39 26.96 -36.45
N ALA A 112 14.04 28.10 -36.68
CA ALA A 112 14.08 28.78 -37.97
C ALA A 112 15.09 28.16 -38.96
N ASP A 113 15.95 27.24 -38.51
CA ASP A 113 16.93 26.56 -39.35
C ASP A 113 16.27 25.42 -40.13
N ALA A 114 16.24 25.54 -41.46
CA ALA A 114 15.57 24.57 -42.34
C ALA A 114 16.13 23.13 -42.25
N ARG A 115 17.31 22.93 -41.65
CA ARG A 115 17.92 21.62 -41.44
C ARG A 115 17.40 20.92 -40.17
N ILE A 116 16.87 21.69 -39.23
CA ILE A 116 16.38 21.20 -37.94
C ILE A 116 14.87 20.99 -38.06
N ARG A 117 14.44 19.74 -37.92
CA ARG A 117 13.02 19.37 -37.95
C ARG A 117 12.34 19.71 -36.63
N THR A 118 12.98 19.40 -35.51
CA THR A 118 12.50 19.76 -34.16
C THR A 118 13.67 20.17 -33.27
N VAL A 119 13.40 21.03 -32.30
CA VAL A 119 14.32 21.35 -31.20
C VAL A 119 13.50 21.71 -29.96
N GLN A 120 13.95 21.17 -28.82
CA GLN A 120 13.33 21.40 -27.52
C GLN A 120 14.34 21.18 -26.39
N ARG A 121 14.01 21.65 -25.19
CA ARG A 121 14.73 21.25 -23.97
C ARG A 121 14.53 19.76 -23.70
N MET A 122 15.53 19.11 -23.12
CA MET A 122 15.37 17.77 -22.58
C MET A 122 14.22 17.78 -21.57
N GLN A 123 13.31 16.81 -21.69
CA GLN A 123 12.17 16.64 -20.79
C GLN A 123 12.41 15.38 -19.96
N SER A 124 12.24 15.50 -18.65
CA SER A 124 12.30 14.35 -17.74
C SER A 124 10.90 13.76 -17.59
N PHE A 125 10.80 12.43 -17.73
CA PHE A 125 9.56 11.68 -17.49
C PHE A 125 9.74 10.82 -16.26
N GLN A 126 8.75 10.81 -15.37
CA GLN A 126 8.78 10.00 -14.16
C GLN A 126 7.85 8.79 -14.31
N VAL A 127 8.25 7.66 -13.72
CA VAL A 127 7.35 6.51 -13.59
C VAL A 127 6.25 6.89 -12.60
N LEU A 128 5.00 6.87 -13.07
CA LEU A 128 3.82 7.15 -12.26
C LEU A 128 3.45 5.90 -11.44
N ALA A 129 4.28 5.56 -10.46
CA ALA A 129 3.93 4.60 -9.41
C ALA A 129 3.90 5.34 -8.07
N LEU A 130 2.83 5.18 -7.30
CA LEU A 130 2.86 5.55 -5.88
C LEU A 130 3.94 4.67 -5.25
N HIS A 131 5.05 5.28 -4.84
CA HIS A 131 6.20 4.57 -4.32
C HIS A 131 6.35 4.91 -2.85
N TYR A 132 6.47 3.86 -2.04
CA TYR A 132 6.94 3.94 -0.68
C TYR A 132 8.36 3.38 -0.63
N GLY A 133 9.21 3.95 0.22
CA GLY A 133 10.56 3.43 0.48
C GLY A 133 10.58 2.06 1.18
N ASP A 134 9.40 1.56 1.57
CA ASP A 134 9.21 0.35 2.37
C ASP A 134 9.32 -0.92 1.50
N PRO A 135 10.26 -1.85 1.81
CA PRO A 135 10.60 -2.98 0.95
C PRO A 135 9.47 -4.00 0.76
N LEU A 136 8.48 -4.05 1.65
CA LEU A 136 7.34 -4.97 1.52
C LEU A 136 6.11 -4.30 0.89
N PHE A 137 6.13 -2.99 0.62
CA PHE A 137 5.03 -2.30 -0.06
C PHE A 137 4.61 -2.95 -1.39
N PRO A 138 5.52 -3.42 -2.27
CA PRO A 138 5.12 -4.13 -3.49
C PRO A 138 4.29 -5.40 -3.26
N ALA A 139 4.36 -6.00 -2.07
CA ALA A 139 3.55 -7.16 -1.68
C ALA A 139 2.20 -6.79 -1.04
N GLN A 140 1.94 -5.51 -0.75
CA GLN A 140 0.72 -5.04 -0.09
C GLN A 140 -0.45 -4.83 -1.07
N THR A 141 -0.91 -5.91 -1.70
CA THR A 141 -2.06 -5.88 -2.61
C THR A 141 -3.33 -5.33 -1.96
N ALA A 142 -3.56 -5.65 -0.67
CA ALA A 142 -4.68 -5.13 0.12
C ALA A 142 -4.68 -3.59 0.19
N LEU A 143 -3.52 -2.98 0.40
CA LEU A 143 -3.38 -1.53 0.50
C LEU A 143 -3.71 -0.85 -0.84
N ALA A 144 -3.29 -1.48 -1.95
CA ALA A 144 -3.64 -1.04 -3.30
C ALA A 144 -5.15 -1.22 -3.62
N LEU A 145 -5.76 -2.34 -3.20
CA LEU A 145 -7.20 -2.59 -3.37
C LEU A 145 -8.06 -1.57 -2.61
N LEU A 146 -7.60 -1.13 -1.45
CA LEU A 146 -8.23 -0.05 -0.68
C LEU A 146 -8.01 1.33 -1.31
N ASN A 147 -7.15 1.46 -2.32
CA ASN A 147 -6.74 2.76 -2.88
C ASN A 147 -6.13 3.70 -1.82
N ALA A 148 -5.57 3.13 -0.74
CA ALA A 148 -5.01 3.89 0.39
C ALA A 148 -3.78 4.72 0.00
N PRO A 149 -2.83 4.24 -0.86
CA PRO A 149 -1.69 5.06 -1.28
C PRO A 149 -2.11 6.37 -1.96
N ARG A 150 -3.23 6.36 -2.68
CA ARG A 150 -3.77 7.58 -3.31
C ARG A 150 -4.46 8.48 -2.28
N ALA A 151 -5.17 7.88 -1.33
CA ALA A 151 -5.74 8.59 -0.20
C ALA A 151 -4.67 9.31 0.66
N HIS A 152 -3.47 8.73 0.78
CA HIS A 152 -2.34 9.31 1.53
C HIS A 152 -1.81 10.63 0.98
N GLN A 153 -2.02 10.93 -0.31
CA GLN A 153 -1.74 12.26 -0.87
C GLN A 153 -2.61 13.35 -0.23
N GLY A 154 -3.69 12.94 0.43
CA GLY A 154 -4.70 13.82 0.98
C GLY A 154 -4.90 13.78 2.48
N SER A 155 -4.68 12.62 3.08
CA SER A 155 -4.77 12.41 4.51
C SER A 155 -3.95 11.17 4.86
N THR A 156 -3.15 11.25 5.91
CA THR A 156 -2.43 10.10 6.48
C THR A 156 -3.02 9.65 7.81
N GLY A 157 -4.09 10.30 8.30
CA GLY A 157 -4.62 10.05 9.64
C GLY A 157 -3.95 10.87 10.75
N ALA A 158 -3.04 11.80 10.40
CA ALA A 158 -2.31 12.63 11.35
C ALA A 158 -3.22 13.32 12.38
N GLY A 159 -2.85 13.24 13.66
CA GLY A 159 -3.58 13.85 14.77
C GLY A 159 -4.82 13.09 15.25
N VAL A 160 -5.15 11.95 14.64
CA VAL A 160 -6.23 11.06 15.09
C VAL A 160 -5.66 9.96 15.97
N ARG A 161 -6.32 9.72 17.11
CA ARG A 161 -6.02 8.56 17.97
C ARG A 161 -6.92 7.38 17.63
N VAL A 162 -6.31 6.22 17.42
CA VAL A 162 -7.01 4.95 17.18
C VAL A 162 -6.73 3.99 18.34
N GLY A 163 -7.78 3.59 19.05
CA GLY A 163 -7.73 2.60 20.11
C GLY A 163 -7.86 1.20 19.55
N VAL A 164 -6.84 0.36 19.74
CA VAL A 164 -6.83 -1.04 19.30
C VAL A 164 -7.14 -1.92 20.51
N VAL A 165 -8.40 -2.37 20.61
CA VAL A 165 -8.86 -3.26 21.68
C VAL A 165 -8.63 -4.70 21.25
N ASP A 166 -7.48 -5.25 21.64
CA ASP A 166 -6.97 -6.54 21.12
C ASP A 166 -6.04 -7.22 22.15
N SER A 167 -5.17 -8.13 21.70
CA SER A 167 -3.99 -8.59 22.42
C SER A 167 -2.84 -7.56 22.36
N ALA A 168 -1.75 -7.83 23.05
CA ALA A 168 -0.61 -6.91 23.17
C ALA A 168 0.02 -6.59 21.81
N ILE A 169 0.31 -5.31 21.60
CA ILE A 169 1.08 -4.82 20.45
C ILE A 169 2.58 -4.89 20.79
N ASP A 170 3.42 -5.34 19.84
CA ASP A 170 4.87 -5.22 19.96
C ASP A 170 5.31 -3.75 19.90
N ALA A 171 5.45 -3.12 21.07
CA ALA A 171 5.87 -1.74 21.22
C ALA A 171 7.30 -1.45 20.73
N ARG A 172 8.08 -2.49 20.43
CA ARG A 172 9.46 -2.35 19.93
C ARG A 172 9.58 -2.58 18.43
N HIS A 173 8.52 -3.04 17.77
CA HIS A 173 8.53 -3.28 16.34
C HIS A 173 8.77 -1.97 15.58
N SER A 174 9.74 -1.94 14.68
CA SER A 174 10.18 -0.71 14.01
C SER A 174 9.08 0.01 13.22
N ASP A 175 8.17 -0.72 12.58
CA ASP A 175 6.99 -0.13 11.91
C ASP A 175 5.93 0.44 12.86
N LEU A 176 5.96 0.11 14.15
CA LEU A 176 4.89 0.44 15.10
C LEU A 176 5.33 1.36 16.23
N ALA A 177 6.56 1.24 16.70
CA ALA A 177 7.06 2.00 17.84
C ALA A 177 6.87 3.52 17.68
N PRO A 178 7.09 4.13 16.50
CA PRO A 178 6.87 5.57 16.30
C PRO A 178 5.39 5.98 16.30
N ARG A 179 4.48 5.00 16.17
CA ARG A 179 3.04 5.19 16.03
C ARG A 179 2.29 4.82 17.30
N LEU A 180 2.89 4.04 18.19
CA LEU A 180 2.31 3.62 19.45
C LEU A 180 2.47 4.70 20.53
N ALA A 181 1.45 5.56 20.68
CA ALA A 181 1.46 6.66 21.62
C ALA A 181 1.24 6.24 23.08
N ASP A 182 0.44 5.19 23.31
CA ASP A 182 0.25 4.59 24.64
C ASP A 182 -0.13 3.10 24.51
N ALA A 183 0.17 2.32 25.55
CA ALA A 183 -0.20 0.91 25.64
C ALA A 183 -0.61 0.56 27.09
N ARG A 184 -1.79 -0.05 27.25
CA ARG A 184 -2.37 -0.40 28.55
C ARG A 184 -2.80 -1.86 28.60
N ASP A 185 -2.49 -2.51 29.72
CA ASP A 185 -2.87 -3.90 30.00
C ASP A 185 -4.11 -3.95 30.90
N PHE A 186 -5.20 -4.54 30.39
CA PHE A 186 -6.45 -4.77 31.12
C PHE A 186 -6.70 -6.25 31.43
N VAL A 187 -5.81 -7.15 31.02
CA VAL A 187 -5.89 -8.59 31.25
C VAL A 187 -5.14 -8.96 32.53
N ALA A 188 -3.88 -8.56 32.65
CA ALA A 188 -3.04 -8.92 33.77
C ALA A 188 -3.17 -7.93 34.94
N ARG A 189 -2.81 -8.39 36.14
CA ARG A 189 -2.75 -7.54 37.35
C ARG A 189 -1.55 -6.59 37.29
N GLU A 190 -0.43 -7.09 36.78
CA GLU A 190 0.78 -6.33 36.49
C GLU A 190 0.97 -6.35 34.96
N PRO A 191 1.34 -5.24 34.31
CA PRO A 191 1.52 -5.20 32.86
C PRO A 191 2.55 -6.24 32.40
N GLY A 192 2.18 -7.07 31.42
CA GLY A 192 3.13 -7.93 30.73
C GLY A 192 3.80 -7.20 29.56
N GLU A 193 5.11 -7.40 29.37
CA GLU A 193 5.87 -6.87 28.22
C GLU A 193 5.80 -7.77 26.98
N ALA A 194 5.07 -8.89 27.06
CA ALA A 194 5.03 -9.87 25.98
C ALA A 194 4.18 -9.35 24.82
N ALA A 195 4.82 -9.11 23.69
CA ALA A 195 4.16 -8.86 22.42
C ALA A 195 3.34 -10.09 21.99
N GLU A 196 2.15 -9.86 21.45
CA GLU A 196 1.24 -10.91 20.98
C GLU A 196 0.99 -10.73 19.47
N ALA A 197 0.81 -11.83 18.74
CA ALA A 197 0.84 -11.81 17.28
C ALA A 197 -0.35 -11.04 16.67
N HIS A 198 -1.56 -11.26 17.18
CA HIS A 198 -2.78 -10.70 16.61
C HIS A 198 -2.87 -9.17 16.75
N GLY A 199 -2.64 -8.64 17.97
CA GLY A 199 -2.64 -7.19 18.20
C GLY A 199 -1.56 -6.46 17.41
N THR A 200 -0.36 -7.05 17.29
CA THR A 200 0.73 -6.51 16.46
C THR A 200 0.35 -6.45 14.98
N ALA A 201 -0.23 -7.53 14.45
CA ALA A 201 -0.71 -7.57 13.08
C ALA A 201 -1.78 -6.49 12.82
N VAL A 202 -2.83 -6.46 13.64
CA VAL A 202 -3.93 -5.47 13.53
C VAL A 202 -3.41 -4.03 13.59
N ALA A 203 -2.54 -3.73 14.55
CA ALA A 203 -1.93 -2.41 14.69
C ALA A 203 -1.16 -1.99 13.42
N SER A 204 -0.41 -2.91 12.83
CA SER A 204 0.43 -2.61 11.66
C SER A 204 -0.39 -2.34 10.40
N LEU A 205 -1.52 -3.04 10.23
CA LEU A 205 -2.44 -2.78 9.12
C LEU A 205 -3.11 -1.41 9.24
N ILE A 206 -3.37 -0.95 10.46
CA ILE A 206 -3.90 0.40 10.69
C ILE A 206 -2.83 1.45 10.43
N ALA A 207 -1.64 1.31 11.03
CA ALA A 207 -0.74 2.44 11.24
C ALA A 207 0.74 2.14 11.09
N ALA A 208 1.16 1.06 10.42
CA ALA A 208 2.58 0.87 10.14
C ALA A 208 3.17 2.13 9.49
N GLU A 209 4.30 2.59 10.00
CA GLU A 209 4.90 3.84 9.57
C GLU A 209 5.34 3.78 8.10
N ALA A 210 5.00 4.80 7.33
CA ALA A 210 5.37 4.91 5.92
C ALA A 210 6.76 5.53 5.75
N ASP A 211 7.45 5.14 4.68
CA ASP A 211 8.72 5.69 4.21
C ASP A 211 9.84 5.62 5.27
N ASN A 212 9.81 4.58 6.12
CA ASN A 212 10.85 4.34 7.13
C ASN A 212 11.99 3.42 6.61
N ALA A 213 11.89 3.02 5.33
CA ALA A 213 12.78 2.09 4.64
C ALA A 213 12.79 0.66 5.21
N ARG A 214 11.68 0.25 5.84
CA ARG A 214 11.48 -1.04 6.50
C ARG A 214 10.06 -1.52 6.25
N GLY A 215 9.86 -2.82 6.39
CA GLY A 215 8.52 -3.38 6.52
C GLY A 215 7.46 -2.92 5.53
N ILE A 216 6.28 -2.63 6.09
CA ILE A 216 5.02 -2.36 5.39
C ILE A 216 4.49 -0.96 5.72
N VAL A 217 3.47 -0.53 4.97
CA VAL A 217 2.76 0.73 5.16
C VAL A 217 1.35 0.49 5.69
N GLY A 218 0.93 1.23 6.73
CA GLY A 218 -0.43 1.16 7.26
C GLY A 218 -1.46 1.88 6.37
N VAL A 219 -2.75 1.61 6.60
CA VAL A 219 -3.84 2.35 5.93
C VAL A 219 -3.93 3.82 6.38
N ALA A 220 -3.43 4.14 7.57
CA ALA A 220 -3.38 5.48 8.12
C ALA A 220 -2.04 5.69 8.84
N PRO A 221 -0.93 5.82 8.10
CA PRO A 221 0.43 5.79 8.66
C PRO A 221 0.78 7.00 9.54
N GLY A 222 -0.10 8.00 9.65
CA GLY A 222 0.07 9.19 10.48
C GLY A 222 -0.68 9.16 11.81
N VAL A 223 -1.51 8.15 12.09
CA VAL A 223 -2.29 8.10 13.35
C VAL A 223 -1.41 7.84 14.56
N ASP A 224 -1.95 8.19 15.74
CA ASP A 224 -1.43 7.77 17.04
C ASP A 224 -2.22 6.55 17.53
N LEU A 225 -1.58 5.39 17.63
CA LEU A 225 -2.18 4.18 18.19
C LEU A 225 -2.20 4.23 19.72
N VAL A 226 -3.32 3.77 20.28
CA VAL A 226 -3.45 3.44 21.70
C VAL A 226 -3.73 1.95 21.81
N GLY A 227 -2.74 1.17 22.22
CA GLY A 227 -2.87 -0.26 22.44
C GLY A 227 -3.65 -0.56 23.72
N LEU A 228 -4.81 -1.20 23.61
CA LEU A 228 -5.67 -1.55 24.73
C LEU A 228 -5.75 -3.07 24.82
N ARG A 229 -4.77 -3.68 25.51
CA ARG A 229 -4.71 -5.14 25.66
C ARG A 229 -5.88 -5.61 26.54
N ALA A 230 -6.92 -6.13 25.89
CA ALA A 230 -8.13 -6.65 26.51
C ALA A 230 -8.34 -8.15 26.22
N CYS A 231 -7.53 -8.70 25.34
CA CYS A 231 -7.48 -10.11 24.98
C CYS A 231 -6.07 -10.67 25.24
N TRP A 232 -5.93 -11.98 25.30
CA TRP A 232 -4.65 -12.68 25.40
C TRP A 232 -4.56 -13.81 24.39
N GLN A 233 -3.34 -14.09 23.96
CA GLN A 233 -3.05 -15.19 23.07
C GLN A 233 -3.05 -16.52 23.85
N ARG A 234 -3.77 -17.50 23.32
CA ARG A 234 -3.84 -18.86 23.83
C ARG A 234 -2.73 -19.70 23.21
N GLU A 235 -2.41 -20.83 23.84
CA GLU A 235 -1.38 -21.78 23.36
C GLU A 235 -1.70 -22.37 21.98
N ASP A 236 -3.00 -22.47 21.63
CA ASP A 236 -3.47 -22.93 20.32
C ASP A 236 -3.37 -21.86 19.22
N GLY A 237 -2.83 -20.68 19.52
CA GLY A 237 -2.70 -19.55 18.61
C GLY A 237 -3.95 -18.69 18.51
N GLY A 238 -5.06 -19.07 19.13
CA GLY A 238 -6.28 -18.27 19.18
C GLY A 238 -6.20 -17.11 20.18
N GLY A 239 -7.10 -16.13 20.03
CA GLY A 239 -7.30 -15.06 21.02
C GLY A 239 -8.42 -15.38 22.00
N SER A 240 -8.33 -14.92 23.24
CA SER A 240 -9.43 -14.96 24.20
C SER A 240 -9.56 -13.63 24.93
N CYS A 241 -10.78 -13.23 25.22
CA CYS A 241 -11.11 -12.02 25.94
C CYS A 241 -12.19 -12.33 26.98
N SER A 242 -12.40 -11.44 27.93
CA SER A 242 -13.48 -11.57 28.93
C SER A 242 -14.27 -10.27 29.02
N SER A 243 -15.53 -10.35 29.46
CA SER A 243 -16.34 -9.15 29.74
C SER A 243 -15.62 -8.21 30.70
N PHE A 244 -14.89 -8.74 31.68
CA PHE A 244 -14.10 -7.97 32.64
C PHE A 244 -12.99 -7.14 31.97
N SER A 245 -12.14 -7.76 31.14
CA SER A 245 -11.02 -7.07 30.48
C SER A 245 -11.51 -6.09 29.41
N LEU A 246 -12.53 -6.49 28.64
CA LEU A 246 -13.16 -5.63 27.62
C LEU A 246 -13.84 -4.41 28.24
N ALA A 247 -14.58 -4.58 29.34
CA ALA A 247 -15.24 -3.46 30.01
C ALA A 247 -14.23 -2.43 30.53
N ARG A 248 -13.10 -2.88 31.09
CA ARG A 248 -12.03 -1.99 31.55
C ARG A 248 -11.38 -1.22 30.40
N ALA A 249 -11.11 -1.89 29.29
CA ALA A 249 -10.50 -1.29 28.10
C ALA A 249 -11.44 -0.25 27.44
N LEU A 250 -12.72 -0.61 27.25
CA LEU A 250 -13.72 0.30 26.70
C LEU A 250 -13.94 1.51 27.61
N ASN A 251 -14.04 1.30 28.93
CA ASN A 251 -14.15 2.40 29.88
C ASN A 251 -12.94 3.35 29.80
N PHE A 252 -11.71 2.82 29.70
CA PHE A 252 -10.53 3.66 29.50
C PHE A 252 -10.61 4.46 28.19
N ALA A 253 -11.03 3.82 27.09
CA ALA A 253 -11.16 4.48 25.81
C ALA A 253 -12.18 5.63 25.82
N ILE A 254 -13.34 5.42 26.47
CA ILE A 254 -14.39 6.43 26.66
C ILE A 254 -13.86 7.60 27.49
N LEU A 255 -13.27 7.33 28.66
CA LEU A 255 -12.75 8.38 29.55
C LEU A 255 -11.64 9.22 28.91
N ASN A 256 -10.86 8.62 27.99
CA ASN A 256 -9.81 9.31 27.25
C ASN A 256 -10.26 9.85 25.88
N ARG A 257 -11.57 9.77 25.56
CA ARG A 257 -12.19 10.27 24.33
C ARG A 257 -11.48 9.80 23.06
N ILE A 258 -11.11 8.53 23.00
CA ILE A 258 -10.52 7.94 21.79
C ILE A 258 -11.61 7.90 20.70
N ARG A 259 -11.33 8.53 19.56
CA ARG A 259 -12.34 8.78 18.51
C ARG A 259 -12.59 7.59 17.60
N VAL A 260 -11.62 6.71 17.39
CA VAL A 260 -11.76 5.49 16.57
C VAL A 260 -11.41 4.28 17.43
N LEU A 261 -12.33 3.33 17.55
CA LEU A 261 -12.12 2.09 18.29
C LEU A 261 -12.17 0.91 17.33
N ASN A 262 -11.06 0.19 17.22
CA ASN A 262 -10.94 -1.06 16.49
C ASN A 262 -11.13 -2.25 17.45
N LEU A 263 -12.19 -3.02 17.25
CA LEU A 263 -12.51 -4.23 18.00
C LEU A 263 -12.44 -5.44 17.06
N SER A 264 -11.25 -5.98 16.86
CA SER A 264 -11.01 -7.16 16.01
C SER A 264 -11.40 -8.47 16.70
N LEU A 265 -12.60 -8.51 17.28
CA LEU A 265 -13.12 -9.59 18.11
C LEU A 265 -14.61 -9.81 17.88
N GLY A 266 -15.09 -11.00 18.26
CA GLY A 266 -16.50 -11.36 18.26
C GLY A 266 -16.83 -12.23 19.46
N GLY A 267 -18.06 -12.12 19.95
CA GLY A 267 -18.53 -12.89 21.11
C GLY A 267 -20.05 -12.99 21.19
N PRO A 268 -20.56 -13.63 22.26
CA PRO A 268 -21.98 -13.62 22.57
C PRO A 268 -22.45 -12.22 22.99
N PRO A 269 -23.77 -11.93 22.93
CA PRO A 269 -24.32 -10.70 23.48
C PRO A 269 -23.95 -10.52 24.96
N ASP A 270 -23.51 -9.32 25.32
CA ASP A 270 -23.11 -8.96 26.68
C ASP A 270 -23.72 -7.60 27.06
N PRO A 271 -24.64 -7.52 28.05
CA PRO A 271 -25.32 -6.28 28.41
C PRO A 271 -24.39 -5.16 28.89
N LEU A 272 -23.35 -5.48 29.68
CA LEU A 272 -22.42 -4.49 30.20
C LEU A 272 -21.58 -3.89 29.06
N LEU A 273 -21.07 -4.75 28.18
CA LEU A 273 -20.32 -4.27 27.03
C LEU A 273 -21.21 -3.50 26.05
N ALA A 274 -22.48 -3.86 25.92
CA ALA A 274 -23.44 -3.11 25.11
C ALA A 274 -23.62 -1.67 25.64
N GLU A 275 -23.83 -1.48 26.94
CA GLU A 275 -23.93 -0.15 27.54
C GLU A 275 -22.66 0.70 27.32
N LEU A 276 -21.48 0.09 27.40
CA LEU A 276 -20.21 0.79 27.14
C LEU A 276 -20.05 1.17 25.67
N VAL A 277 -20.40 0.28 24.74
CA VAL A 277 -20.35 0.58 23.30
C VAL A 277 -21.37 1.69 22.96
N GLU A 278 -22.59 1.61 23.47
CA GLU A 278 -23.60 2.66 23.31
C GLU A 278 -23.12 4.00 23.86
N LYS A 279 -22.45 4.01 25.03
CA LYS A 279 -21.86 5.21 25.60
C LYS A 279 -20.74 5.77 24.72
N ALA A 280 -19.86 4.93 24.18
CA ALA A 280 -18.80 5.36 23.28
C ALA A 280 -19.37 5.99 22.00
N LEU A 281 -20.40 5.37 21.41
CA LEU A 281 -21.10 5.91 20.24
C LEU A 281 -21.78 7.24 20.55
N ALA A 282 -22.44 7.36 21.70
CA ALA A 282 -23.08 8.60 22.15
C ALA A 282 -22.06 9.74 22.38
N ASP A 283 -20.83 9.41 22.77
CA ASP A 283 -19.72 10.37 22.91
C ASP A 283 -19.02 10.70 21.58
N GLY A 284 -19.51 10.17 20.46
CA GLY A 284 -19.00 10.45 19.12
C GLY A 284 -17.78 9.61 18.72
N ALA A 285 -17.54 8.49 19.40
CA ALA A 285 -16.57 7.49 18.93
C ALA A 285 -17.14 6.75 17.72
N VAL A 286 -16.25 6.40 16.78
CA VAL A 286 -16.50 5.47 15.69
C VAL A 286 -16.06 4.10 16.18
N VAL A 287 -17.00 3.18 16.33
CA VAL A 287 -16.72 1.81 16.77
C VAL A 287 -16.79 0.88 15.56
N ILE A 288 -15.68 0.22 15.26
CA ILE A 288 -15.56 -0.75 14.17
C ILE A 288 -15.30 -2.12 14.79
N ALA A 289 -16.09 -3.12 14.38
CA ALA A 289 -15.96 -4.47 14.90
C ALA A 289 -16.00 -5.52 13.80
N ALA A 290 -15.29 -6.63 14.04
CA ALA A 290 -15.22 -7.75 13.12
C ALA A 290 -16.59 -8.43 12.94
N TRP A 291 -16.98 -8.70 11.69
CA TRP A 291 -18.21 -9.44 11.38
C TRP A 291 -18.26 -10.82 12.07
N GLY A 292 -17.12 -11.52 12.12
CA GLY A 292 -17.01 -12.88 12.63
C GLY A 292 -17.15 -13.94 11.53
N GLU A 293 -17.26 -15.21 11.93
CA GLU A 293 -17.20 -16.36 11.00
C GLU A 293 -18.58 -16.86 10.54
N GLN A 294 -19.66 -16.24 11.03
CA GLN A 294 -21.03 -16.71 10.82
C GLN A 294 -21.76 -15.88 9.76
N ALA A 295 -22.91 -16.37 9.30
CA ALA A 295 -23.74 -15.68 8.30
C ALA A 295 -24.35 -14.34 8.80
N ARG A 296 -24.29 -14.08 10.11
CA ARG A 296 -24.75 -12.85 10.76
C ARG A 296 -23.60 -12.27 11.58
N PRO A 297 -23.54 -10.93 11.76
CA PRO A 297 -22.49 -10.32 12.53
C PRO A 297 -22.54 -10.77 14.00
N ALA A 298 -21.37 -11.04 14.59
CA ALA A 298 -21.23 -11.34 16.01
C ALA A 298 -21.45 -10.07 16.87
N PHE A 299 -21.59 -10.20 18.19
CA PHE A 299 -21.44 -9.06 19.09
C PHE A 299 -19.95 -8.66 19.18
N PRO A 300 -19.57 -7.37 19.15
CA PRO A 300 -20.43 -6.17 19.11
C PRO A 300 -20.79 -5.68 17.70
N ALA A 301 -20.28 -6.28 16.62
CA ALA A 301 -20.58 -5.86 15.24
C ALA A 301 -22.09 -5.86 14.88
N SER A 302 -22.90 -6.66 15.56
CA SER A 302 -24.36 -6.70 15.40
C SER A 302 -25.10 -5.52 16.03
N MET A 303 -24.44 -4.71 16.85
CA MET A 303 -25.06 -3.59 17.54
C MET A 303 -25.37 -2.43 16.58
N PRO A 304 -26.53 -1.75 16.74
CA PRO A 304 -26.80 -0.51 16.00
C PRO A 304 -25.72 0.55 16.24
N GLY A 305 -25.28 1.20 15.16
CA GLY A 305 -24.25 2.26 15.22
C GLY A 305 -22.81 1.74 15.18
N VAL A 306 -22.57 0.43 15.38
CA VAL A 306 -21.26 -0.19 15.16
C VAL A 306 -21.08 -0.49 13.67
N ILE A 307 -19.91 -0.17 13.14
CA ILE A 307 -19.53 -0.50 11.76
C ILE A 307 -19.02 -1.94 11.74
N ALA A 308 -19.80 -2.84 11.14
CA ALA A 308 -19.42 -4.24 10.98
C ALA A 308 -18.50 -4.40 9.76
N ALA A 309 -17.22 -4.75 9.97
CA ALA A 309 -16.24 -4.93 8.91
C ALA A 309 -16.13 -6.39 8.46
N GLY A 310 -16.04 -6.60 7.13
CA GLY A 310 -16.09 -7.92 6.50
C GLY A 310 -17.52 -8.37 6.19
N GLY A 311 -17.73 -9.67 5.93
CA GLY A 311 -19.07 -10.25 5.83
C GLY A 311 -19.91 -9.78 4.62
N ALA A 312 -19.25 -9.45 3.51
CA ALA A 312 -19.87 -8.90 2.29
C ALA A 312 -21.07 -9.71 1.77
N GLN A 313 -21.07 -11.02 1.98
CA GLN A 313 -22.12 -11.95 1.58
C GLN A 313 -23.48 -11.70 2.28
N GLY A 314 -23.51 -10.93 3.38
CA GLY A 314 -24.70 -10.67 4.21
C GLY A 314 -25.39 -9.32 3.97
N GLY A 315 -24.90 -8.48 3.04
CA GLY A 315 -25.53 -7.21 2.64
C GLY A 315 -25.53 -6.07 3.68
N ARG A 316 -24.99 -6.28 4.89
CA ARG A 316 -24.86 -5.26 5.95
C ARG A 316 -23.42 -5.01 6.42
N GLY A 317 -22.48 -5.83 5.97
CA GLY A 317 -21.07 -5.71 6.32
C GLY A 317 -20.34 -4.79 5.36
N LEU A 318 -19.35 -4.05 5.87
CA LEU A 318 -18.50 -3.18 5.08
C LEU A 318 -17.30 -4.01 4.56
N PRO A 319 -17.24 -4.29 3.25
CA PRO A 319 -16.19 -5.13 2.70
C PRO A 319 -14.84 -4.41 2.69
N ALA A 320 -13.79 -5.10 3.10
CA ALA A 320 -12.40 -4.68 2.96
C ALA A 320 -11.53 -5.94 2.78
N PRO A 321 -10.29 -5.81 2.26
CA PRO A 321 -9.41 -6.97 2.07
C PRO A 321 -9.19 -7.71 3.39
N GLU A 322 -9.31 -9.04 3.35
CA GLU A 322 -9.28 -9.89 4.54
C GLU A 322 -8.53 -11.21 4.36
N VAL A 323 -7.93 -11.46 3.20
CA VAL A 323 -7.25 -12.73 2.88
C VAL A 323 -5.83 -12.45 2.45
N ASP A 324 -4.89 -13.21 3.02
CA ASP A 324 -3.47 -13.21 2.72
C ASP A 324 -2.88 -11.80 2.70
N VAL A 325 -3.16 -11.05 3.77
CA VAL A 325 -2.68 -9.68 3.94
C VAL A 325 -1.39 -9.70 4.73
N ILE A 326 -0.34 -9.12 4.17
CA ILE A 326 0.95 -9.01 4.87
C ILE A 326 0.85 -8.00 6.02
N SER A 327 1.31 -8.42 7.20
CA SER A 327 1.30 -7.64 8.45
C SER A 327 2.62 -7.80 9.21
N ALA A 328 2.89 -6.87 10.14
CA ALA A 328 3.95 -7.06 11.13
C ALA A 328 3.60 -8.19 12.11
N ALA A 329 4.63 -8.85 12.62
CA ALA A 329 4.56 -9.86 13.65
C ALA A 329 5.63 -9.58 14.73
N PRO A 330 5.44 -10.04 15.98
CA PRO A 330 6.37 -9.78 17.06
C PRO A 330 7.82 -10.13 16.73
N GLY A 331 8.76 -9.30 17.20
CA GLY A 331 10.19 -9.52 17.06
C GLY A 331 10.75 -9.14 15.68
N GLU A 332 10.34 -7.99 15.13
CA GLU A 332 10.76 -7.49 13.79
C GLU A 332 10.45 -8.47 12.65
N ALA A 333 9.36 -9.21 12.78
CA ALA A 333 8.95 -10.21 11.80
C ALA A 333 7.74 -9.72 10.99
N TYR A 334 7.44 -10.43 9.90
CA TYR A 334 6.27 -10.18 9.07
C TYR A 334 5.63 -11.52 8.69
N ASN A 335 4.31 -11.55 8.58
CA ASN A 335 3.55 -12.73 8.19
C ASN A 335 2.32 -12.35 7.36
N TYR A 336 1.66 -13.36 6.80
CA TYR A 336 0.36 -13.19 6.19
C TYR A 336 -0.73 -13.55 7.20
N VAL A 337 -1.76 -12.70 7.27
CA VAL A 337 -2.93 -12.89 8.12
C VAL A 337 -4.22 -12.82 7.30
N SER A 338 -5.23 -13.54 7.77
CA SER A 338 -6.55 -13.60 7.14
C SER A 338 -7.65 -13.56 8.21
N GLY A 339 -8.79 -12.95 7.87
CA GLY A 339 -10.00 -12.91 8.70
C GLY A 339 -10.61 -11.52 8.82
N SER A 340 -11.83 -11.46 9.35
CA SER A 340 -12.56 -10.19 9.52
C SER A 340 -11.87 -9.19 10.46
N SER A 341 -10.93 -9.63 11.31
CA SER A 341 -10.03 -8.74 12.08
C SER A 341 -9.15 -7.88 11.18
N VAL A 342 -8.71 -8.41 10.04
CA VAL A 342 -7.92 -7.71 9.01
C VAL A 342 -8.78 -6.64 8.32
N ALA A 343 -10.02 -6.99 7.94
CA ALA A 343 -10.97 -6.02 7.39
C ALA A 343 -11.28 -4.90 8.40
N THR A 344 -11.42 -5.24 9.69
CA THR A 344 -11.67 -4.27 10.77
C THR A 344 -10.54 -3.24 10.86
N ALA A 345 -9.28 -3.70 10.82
CA ALA A 345 -8.10 -2.85 10.81
C ALA A 345 -8.11 -1.88 9.61
N HIS A 346 -8.38 -2.40 8.41
CA HIS A 346 -8.47 -1.57 7.21
C HIS A 346 -9.56 -0.50 7.31
N VAL A 347 -10.77 -0.87 7.74
CA VAL A 347 -11.88 0.07 7.91
C VAL A 347 -11.55 1.13 8.98
N ALA A 348 -10.93 0.72 10.09
CA ALA A 348 -10.51 1.66 11.15
C ALA A 348 -9.46 2.66 10.64
N GLY A 349 -8.51 2.21 9.81
CA GLY A 349 -7.55 3.07 9.13
C GLY A 349 -8.25 4.10 8.25
N VAL A 350 -9.15 3.68 7.35
CA VAL A 350 -9.88 4.62 6.49
C VAL A 350 -10.72 5.60 7.31
N ALA A 351 -11.40 5.15 8.36
CA ALA A 351 -12.15 6.03 9.26
C ALA A 351 -11.25 7.12 9.89
N ALA A 352 -10.01 6.75 10.25
CA ALA A 352 -9.03 7.71 10.76
C ALA A 352 -8.55 8.69 9.68
N LEU A 353 -8.38 8.26 8.43
CA LEU A 353 -8.10 9.16 7.30
C LEU A 353 -9.19 10.23 7.15
N LEU A 354 -10.46 9.84 7.25
CA LEU A 354 -11.60 10.77 7.16
C LEU A 354 -11.60 11.78 8.31
N LEU A 355 -11.36 11.33 9.53
CA LEU A 355 -11.30 12.19 10.71
C LEU A 355 -10.12 13.17 10.68
N ALA A 356 -8.97 12.76 10.16
CA ALA A 356 -7.84 13.68 9.99
C ALA A 356 -8.14 14.74 8.94
N ALA A 357 -8.86 14.37 7.87
CA ALA A 357 -9.29 15.31 6.84
C ALA A 357 -10.38 16.29 7.33
N ARG A 358 -11.32 15.82 8.16
CA ARG A 358 -12.40 16.60 8.78
C ARG A 358 -12.69 16.14 10.23
N PRO A 359 -12.07 16.75 11.24
CA PRO A 359 -12.19 16.33 12.64
C PRO A 359 -13.60 16.43 13.24
N GLU A 360 -14.45 17.28 12.66
CA GLU A 360 -15.83 17.54 13.07
C GLU A 360 -16.83 16.48 12.63
N LEU A 361 -16.41 15.53 11.78
CA LEU A 361 -17.29 14.46 11.30
C LEU A 361 -17.90 13.67 12.47
N THR A 362 -19.20 13.45 12.37
CA THR A 362 -19.95 12.56 13.25
C THR A 362 -19.72 11.10 12.86
N SER A 363 -19.97 10.17 13.79
CA SER A 363 -19.90 8.73 13.52
C SER A 363 -20.86 8.30 12.41
N ALA A 364 -22.04 8.93 12.31
CA ALA A 364 -23.00 8.68 11.25
C ALA A 364 -22.49 9.12 9.87
N GLU A 365 -21.87 10.30 9.78
CA GLU A 365 -21.28 10.78 8.52
C GLU A 365 -20.11 9.91 8.07
N ILE A 366 -19.27 9.45 9.00
CA ILE A 366 -18.17 8.51 8.72
C ILE A 366 -18.74 7.17 8.22
N SER A 367 -19.71 6.61 8.94
CA SER A 367 -20.36 5.36 8.52
C SER A 367 -21.00 5.48 7.14
N HIS A 368 -21.62 6.63 6.84
CA HIS A 368 -22.21 6.90 5.53
C HIS A 368 -21.14 6.99 4.44
N ALA A 369 -20.09 7.78 4.66
CA ALA A 369 -18.99 7.94 3.72
C ALA A 369 -18.36 6.59 3.36
N LEU A 370 -18.01 5.78 4.37
CA LEU A 370 -17.44 4.44 4.20
C LEU A 370 -18.37 3.51 3.41
N SER A 371 -19.67 3.53 3.71
CA SER A 371 -20.65 2.65 3.04
C SER A 371 -20.91 3.09 1.59
N SER A 372 -20.84 4.39 1.32
CA SER A 372 -21.02 4.97 -0.02
C SER A 372 -19.79 4.82 -0.92
N SER A 373 -18.63 4.47 -0.36
CA SER A 373 -17.36 4.36 -1.06
C SER A 373 -16.94 2.91 -1.34
N VAL A 374 -17.87 1.97 -1.27
CA VAL A 374 -17.63 0.58 -1.70
C VAL A 374 -17.68 0.53 -3.22
N VAL A 375 -16.61 0.01 -3.83
CA VAL A 375 -16.45 -0.15 -5.28
C VAL A 375 -16.24 -1.61 -5.63
N LEU A 376 -16.46 -1.97 -6.90
CA LEU A 376 -16.08 -3.28 -7.42
C LEU A 376 -14.65 -3.24 -7.96
N ARG A 377 -13.74 -4.01 -7.38
CA ARG A 377 -12.39 -4.26 -7.91
C ARG A 377 -12.24 -5.76 -8.12
N ASP A 378 -11.85 -6.15 -9.33
CA ASP A 378 -11.74 -7.56 -9.74
C ASP A 378 -13.00 -8.40 -9.46
N GLY A 379 -14.17 -7.76 -9.60
CA GLY A 379 -15.47 -8.40 -9.39
C GLY A 379 -15.85 -8.60 -7.92
N GLN A 380 -15.05 -8.13 -6.96
CA GLN A 380 -15.37 -8.18 -5.53
C GLN A 380 -15.64 -6.76 -5.00
N PRO A 381 -16.67 -6.59 -4.15
CA PRO A 381 -16.89 -5.31 -3.48
C PRO A 381 -15.77 -5.09 -2.45
N THR A 382 -15.21 -3.89 -2.43
CA THR A 382 -14.21 -3.46 -1.44
C THR A 382 -14.36 -1.98 -1.15
N LEU A 383 -14.09 -1.59 0.09
CA LEU A 383 -13.95 -0.20 0.48
C LEU A 383 -12.83 0.48 -0.33
N ASP A 384 -13.11 1.69 -0.83
CA ASP A 384 -12.11 2.57 -1.44
C ASP A 384 -11.89 3.80 -0.55
N ALA A 385 -10.67 3.96 -0.04
CA ALA A 385 -10.27 5.02 0.86
C ALA A 385 -10.28 6.40 0.19
N CYS A 386 -9.98 6.46 -1.10
CA CYS A 386 -9.98 7.72 -1.84
C CYS A 386 -11.42 8.20 -2.10
N GLU A 387 -12.30 7.30 -2.51
CA GLU A 387 -13.73 7.59 -2.63
C GLU A 387 -14.34 8.01 -1.29
N ALA A 388 -13.93 7.37 -0.20
CA ALA A 388 -14.36 7.75 1.15
C ALA A 388 -13.92 9.19 1.49
N LEU A 389 -12.69 9.58 1.16
CA LEU A 389 -12.20 10.95 1.34
C LEU A 389 -12.96 11.95 0.48
N ARG A 390 -13.30 11.61 -0.78
CA ARG A 390 -14.11 12.49 -1.64
C ARG A 390 -15.51 12.70 -1.08
N ALA A 391 -16.12 11.66 -0.49
CA ALA A 391 -17.45 11.74 0.09
C ALA A 391 -17.55 12.77 1.25
N VAL A 392 -16.44 12.98 1.98
CA VAL A 392 -16.39 13.96 3.07
C VAL A 392 -15.67 15.26 2.68
N ASN A 393 -14.89 15.29 1.59
CA ASN A 393 -14.12 16.47 1.20
C ASN A 393 -14.13 16.66 -0.33
N ALA A 394 -15.15 17.38 -0.82
CA ALA A 394 -15.38 17.60 -2.26
C ALA A 394 -14.27 18.39 -2.99
N ARG A 395 -13.29 18.97 -2.27
CA ARG A 395 -12.13 19.68 -2.86
C ARG A 395 -10.87 18.81 -2.95
N HIS A 396 -11.00 17.50 -2.72
CA HIS A 396 -9.84 16.61 -2.69
C HIS A 396 -9.39 16.20 -4.10
N GLU A 397 -8.57 17.05 -4.72
CA GLU A 397 -8.10 16.88 -6.11
C GLU A 397 -7.26 15.60 -6.30
N SER A 398 -6.55 15.12 -5.26
CA SER A 398 -5.67 13.94 -5.39
C SER A 398 -6.44 12.63 -5.63
N CYS A 399 -7.69 12.55 -5.18
CA CYS A 399 -8.58 11.43 -5.43
C CYS A 399 -9.40 11.55 -6.72
N SER A 400 -9.14 12.58 -7.54
CA SER A 400 -9.86 12.81 -8.81
C SER A 400 -9.12 12.12 -9.95
N GLY A 401 -9.55 10.94 -10.38
CA GLY A 401 -9.04 10.31 -11.60
C GLY A 401 -9.31 8.84 -11.73
#